data_AF-A0A0K8Q4P9-F1
#
_entry.id   AF-A0A0K8Q4P9-F1
#
_cell.length_a   1.000
_cell.length_b   1.000
_cell.length_c   1.000
_cell.angle_alpha   90.00
_cell.angle_beta   90.00
_cell.angle_gamma   90.00
#
_symmetry.space_group_name_H-M   'P 1'
#
loop_
_entity.id
_entity.type
_entity.pdbx_description
1 polymer ?
#
loop_
_entity_poly.entity_id
_entity_poly.type
_entity_poly.pdbx_seq_one_letter_code
_entity_poly.pdbx_strand_id
1 'polypeptide(L)' 'MGRLLDSLSGDFPVLARRLRDETGALRRYVNIYVNGDEVRRLQGLETEVAAGQEIVIIQSVAGG' A
#
# COMPACT_ATOMS: atom_id res chain seq x y z
N MET A 1 -2.96 -5.02 -6.26
CA MET A 1 -2.25 -4.25 -5.23
C MET A 1 -1.68 -5.17 -4.15
N GLY A 2 -2.49 -6.07 -3.57
CA GLY A 2 -2.04 -7.04 -2.55
C GLY A 2 -0.78 -7.81 -2.93
N ARG A 3 -0.77 -8.45 -4.11
CA ARG A 3 0.41 -9.18 -4.62
C ARG A 3 1.67 -8.31 -4.74
N LEU A 4 1.52 -7.03 -5.06
CA LEU A 4 2.63 -6.09 -5.13
C LEU A 4 3.16 -5.76 -3.73
N LEU A 5 2.27 -5.62 -2.74
CA LEU A 5 2.69 -5.43 -1.35
C LEU A 5 3.26 -6.73 -0.74
N ASP A 6 2.88 -7.90 -1.26
CA ASP A 6 3.45 -9.19 -0.86
C ASP A 6 4.91 -9.32 -1.31
N SER A 7 5.26 -8.85 -2.50
CA SER A 7 6.66 -8.89 -2.95
C SER A 7 7.59 -8.05 -2.06
N LEU A 8 7.08 -6.95 -1.48
CA LEU A 8 7.83 -6.14 -0.51
C LEU A 8 8.20 -6.92 0.75
N SER A 9 7.47 -7.98 1.13
CA SER A 9 7.78 -8.76 2.33
C SER A 9 9.10 -9.54 2.20
N GLY A 10 9.51 -9.88 0.98
CA GLY A 10 10.79 -10.55 0.71
C GLY A 10 11.95 -9.57 0.78
N ASP A 11 11.91 -8.53 -0.05
CA ASP A 11 13.02 -7.60 -0.22
C ASP A 11 13.08 -6.51 0.87
N PHE A 12 11.93 -6.13 1.44
CA PHE A 12 11.78 -5.00 2.36
C PHE A 12 10.84 -5.32 3.55
N PRO A 13 11.16 -6.32 4.39
CA PRO A 13 10.26 -6.80 5.44
C PRO A 13 9.85 -5.72 6.45
N VAL A 14 10.74 -4.77 6.76
CA VAL A 14 10.44 -3.65 7.66
C VAL A 14 9.41 -2.71 7.04
N LEU A 15 9.53 -2.42 5.74
CA LEU A 15 8.56 -1.59 5.02
C LEU A 15 7.22 -2.31 4.96
N ALA A 16 7.18 -3.58 4.57
CA ALA A 16 5.94 -4.36 4.49
C ALA A 16 5.14 -4.32 5.81
N ARG A 17 5.82 -4.47 6.96
CA ARG A 17 5.20 -4.39 8.31
C ARG A 17 4.73 -2.98 8.68
N ARG A 18 5.29 -1.93 8.09
CA ARG A 18 4.84 -0.55 8.24
C ARG A 18 3.63 -0.21 7.35
N LEU A 19 3.40 -0.98 6.29
CA LEU A 19 2.28 -0.76 5.37
C LEU A 19 1.03 -1.55 5.77
N ARG A 20 1.22 -2.80 6.24
CA ARG A 20 0.14 -3.71 6.62
C ARG A 20 0.22 -4.16 8.07
N ASP A 21 -0.93 -4.46 8.64
CA ASP A 21 -1.01 -5.16 9.93
C ASP A 21 -0.83 -6.68 9.75
N GLU A 22 -0.87 -7.40 10.87
CA GLU A 22 -0.73 -8.85 10.94
C GLU A 22 -1.86 -9.62 10.24
N THR A 23 -3.00 -8.98 9.96
CA THR A 23 -4.10 -9.58 9.18
C THR A 23 -3.90 -9.41 7.67
N GLY A 24 -2.88 -8.65 7.27
CA GLY A 24 -2.63 -8.29 5.87
C GLY A 24 -3.43 -7.08 5.40
N ALA A 25 -4.21 -6.42 6.26
CA ALA A 25 -4.94 -5.22 5.92
C ALA A 25 -4.02 -3.99 5.88
N LEU A 26 -4.36 -2.98 5.06
CA LEU A 26 -3.65 -1.70 5.05
C LEU A 26 -3.81 -0.98 6.38
N ARG A 27 -2.70 -0.55 6.99
CA ARG A 27 -2.75 0.25 8.22
C ARG A 27 -3.50 1.56 7.98
N ARG A 28 -4.27 1.99 8.98
CA ARG A 28 -5.16 3.16 8.91
C ARG A 28 -4.49 4.43 8.36
N TYR A 29 -3.25 4.70 8.75
CA TYR A 29 -2.52 5.93 8.39
C TYR A 29 -1.61 5.77 7.17
N VAL A 30 -1.77 4.71 6.40
CA VAL A 30 -1.05 4.47 5.16
C VAL A 30 -2.00 4.74 4.01
N ASN A 31 -1.69 5.74 3.18
CA ASN A 31 -2.42 6.06 1.97
C ASN A 31 -1.60 5.58 0.77
N ILE A 32 -2.26 4.89 -0.15
CA ILE A 32 -1.63 4.37 -1.36
C ILE A 32 -2.44 4.86 -2.54
N TYR A 33 -1.74 5.35 -3.56
CA TYR A 33 -2.30 5.84 -4.81
C TYR A 33 -1.71 5.08 -5.97
N VAL A 34 -2.53 4.81 -6.99
CA VAL A 34 -2.10 4.25 -8.29
C VAL A 34 -2.48 5.25 -9.36
N ASN A 35 -1.51 5.82 -10.08
CA ASN A 35 -1.71 6.92 -11.03
C ASN A 35 -2.54 8.09 -10.46
N GLY A 36 -2.37 8.40 -9.16
CA GLY A 36 -3.08 9.47 -8.47
C GLY A 36 -4.43 9.08 -7.84
N ASP A 37 -4.98 7.90 -8.15
CA ASP A 37 -6.24 7.44 -7.55
C ASP A 37 -6.00 6.69 -6.24
N GLU A 38 -6.74 7.06 -5.19
CA GLU A 38 -6.61 6.44 -3.87
C GLU A 38 -7.16 5.00 -3.88
N VAL A 39 -6.32 4.04 -3.51
CA VAL A 39 -6.63 2.59 -3.52
C VAL A 39 -7.87 2.24 -2.70
N ARG A 40 -8.14 2.93 -1.59
CA ARG A 40 -9.33 2.69 -0.75
C ARG A 40 -10.65 3.09 -1.41
N ARG A 41 -10.62 4.02 -2.38
CA ARG A 41 -11.79 4.42 -3.18
C ARG A 41 -11.99 3.52 -4.40
N LEU A 42 -10.97 2.74 -4.75
CA LEU A 42 -11.01 1.71 -5.78
C LEU A 42 -11.46 0.39 -5.14
N GLN A 43 -10.71 -0.69 -5.37
CA GLN A 43 -11.02 -2.04 -4.87
C GLN A 43 -10.14 -2.43 -3.67
N GLY A 44 -9.51 -1.46 -2.99
CA GLY A 44 -8.62 -1.74 -1.88
C GLY A 44 -7.43 -2.60 -2.32
N LEU A 45 -7.08 -3.63 -1.54
CA LEU A 45 -5.99 -4.54 -1.87
C LEU A 45 -6.21 -5.33 -3.19
N GLU A 46 -7.47 -5.48 -3.61
CA GLU A 46 -7.81 -6.13 -4.88
C GLU A 46 -7.61 -5.22 -6.10
N THR A 47 -7.33 -3.93 -5.91
CA THR A 47 -7.08 -2.98 -7.01
C THR A 47 -5.98 -3.51 -7.93
N GLU A 48 -6.31 -3.78 -9.19
CA GLU A 48 -5.33 -4.23 -10.18
C GLU A 48 -4.28 -3.14 -10.45
N VAL A 49 -3.03 -3.56 -10.65
CA VAL A 49 -1.93 -2.66 -10.99
C VAL A 49 -1.24 -3.23 -12.21
N ALA A 50 -1.32 -2.52 -13.32
CA ALA A 50 -0.64 -2.85 -14.56
C ALA A 50 0.82 -2.36 -14.54
N ALA A 51 1.65 -2.97 -15.39
CA ALA A 51 3.03 -2.53 -15.57
C ALA A 51 3.09 -1.06 -16.05
N GLY A 52 4.05 -0.31 -15.52
CA GLY A 52 4.25 1.10 -15.87
C GLY A 52 3.35 2.09 -15.11
N GLN A 53 2.45 1.64 -14.23
CA GLN A 53 1.70 2.54 -13.36
C GLN A 53 2.55 3.04 -12.19
N GLU A 54 2.38 4.31 -11.86
CA GLU A 54 3.03 4.93 -10.71
C GLU A 54 2.28 4.56 -9.43
N ILE A 55 3.04 4.19 -8.39
CA ILE A 55 2.50 3.94 -7.06
C ILE A 55 3.13 4.93 -6.08
N VAL A 56 2.27 5.70 -5.42
CA VAL A 56 2.68 6.64 -4.38
C VAL A 56 2.19 6.12 -3.03
N ILE A 57 3.09 6.01 -2.07
CA ILE A 57 2.79 5.58 -0.70
C ILE A 57 3.10 6.73 0.25
N ILE A 58 2.09 7.16 0.99
CA ILE A 58 2.21 8.26 1.97
C ILE A 58 1.86 7.70 3.35
N GLN A 59 2.82 7.79 4.28
CA GLN A 59 2.54 7.55 5.69
C GLN A 59 2.12 8.87 6.32
N SER A 60 0.84 9.00 6.65
CA SER A 60 0.33 10.17 7.38
C SER A 60 0.80 10.08 8.83
N VAL A 61 1.81 10.85 9.19
CA VAL A 61 2.13 11.08 10.60
C VAL A 61 1.24 12.24 11.05
N ALA A 62 0.31 11.98 11.98
CA ALA A 62 -0.29 13.08 12.71
C ALA A 62 0.86 13.70 13.53
N GLY A 63 1.36 14.86 13.10
CA GLY A 63 2.35 15.61 13.85
C GLY A 63 1.73 16.01 15.19
N GLY A 64 2.26 15.41 16.27
CA GLY A 64 2.16 15.94 17.62
C GLY A 64 3.33 16.86 17.89
#